data_AF-A0AAP5HA66-F1
#
_entry.id   AF-A0AAP5HA66-F1
#
_cell.length_a   1.000
_cell.length_b   1.000
_cell.length_c   1.000
_cell.angle_alpha   90.00
_cell.angle_beta   90.00
_cell.angle_gamma   90.00
#
_symmetry.space_group_name_H-M   'P 1'
#
loop_
_entity.id
_entity.type
_entity.pdbx_description
1 polymer ?
#
loop_
_entity_poly.entity_id
_entity_poly.type
_entity_poly.pdbx_seq_one_letter_code
_entity_poly.pdbx_strand_id
1 'polypeptide(L)'
;MHNIVQAEFMKLRRKKLLLAEILIACVMPAIVTYYAANISRNASFMNSFTDFYKLSLGYMSLLILPIMLGILATMIFSDEYKYNTMKELSSVPVSKNEILISKIITLFGISLSIMMLTGVLITIGALVAGGFPDVNFTLIVRLFALCLYSGLLTPLAMLPIVLIITISKKGYVLPISISVAYVFFGYIAASSLVGIHPVSSAMNVIWYNNFEGITIEGSIIGSFLNILVVSLLCLVGSLMVLNKQEG
;
A
#
# COMPACT_ATOMS: atom_id res chain seq x y z
N MET A 1 13.11 -15.42 -13.80
CA MET A 1 12.50 -14.62 -12.71
C MET A 1 13.34 -13.43 -12.25
N HIS A 2 14.50 -13.63 -11.62
CA HIS A 2 15.26 -12.54 -10.98
C HIS A 2 15.63 -11.40 -11.97
N ASN A 3 16.08 -11.74 -13.18
CA ASN A 3 16.42 -10.76 -14.21
C ASN A 3 15.22 -9.92 -14.67
N ILE A 4 14.00 -10.48 -14.62
CA ILE A 4 12.75 -9.79 -15.01
C ILE A 4 12.38 -8.78 -13.93
N VAL A 5 12.43 -9.20 -12.65
CA VAL A 5 12.17 -8.31 -11.51
C VAL A 5 13.16 -7.14 -11.50
N GLN A 6 14.46 -7.41 -11.72
CA GLN A 6 15.48 -6.36 -11.84
C GLN A 6 15.20 -5.41 -13.00
N ALA A 7 14.76 -5.92 -14.15
CA ALA A 7 14.40 -5.10 -15.30
C ALA A 7 13.21 -4.17 -14.98
N GLU A 8 12.16 -4.66 -14.30
CA GLU A 8 11.03 -3.84 -13.86
C GLU A 8 11.47 -2.76 -12.87
N PHE A 9 12.31 -3.07 -11.88
CA PHE A 9 12.87 -2.08 -10.97
C PHE A 9 13.70 -1.01 -11.70
N MET A 10 14.51 -1.41 -12.68
CA MET A 10 15.30 -0.46 -13.48
C MET A 10 14.42 0.46 -14.34
N LYS A 11 13.32 -0.05 -14.91
CA LYS A 11 12.34 0.77 -15.63
C LYS A 11 11.70 1.79 -14.69
N LEU A 12 11.30 1.37 -13.50
CA LEU A 12 10.69 2.25 -12.50
C LEU A 12 11.66 3.32 -12.00
N ARG A 13 12.93 2.97 -11.75
CA ARG A 13 13.98 3.92 -11.34
C ARG A 13 14.20 5.06 -12.31
N ARG A 14 13.99 4.82 -13.61
CA ARG A 14 14.12 5.85 -14.66
C ARG A 14 12.90 6.75 -14.76
N LYS A 15 11.75 6.36 -14.19
CA LYS A 15 10.54 7.16 -14.19
C LYS A 15 10.55 8.12 -13.00
N LYS A 16 10.15 9.38 -13.24
CA LYS A 16 9.93 10.39 -12.19
C LYS A 16 8.86 9.97 -11.17
N LEU A 17 8.14 8.89 -11.43
CA LEU A 17 7.07 8.41 -10.58
C LEU A 17 7.58 7.90 -9.23
N LEU A 18 8.65 7.10 -9.17
CA LEU A 18 9.23 6.68 -7.88
C LEU A 18 9.64 7.88 -7.01
N LEU A 19 10.19 8.92 -7.65
CA LEU A 19 10.53 10.16 -6.96
C LEU A 19 9.28 10.88 -6.45
N ALA A 20 8.20 10.91 -7.23
CA ALA A 20 6.92 11.45 -6.78
C ALA A 20 6.36 10.67 -5.58
N GLU A 21 6.49 9.33 -5.56
CA GLU A 21 6.05 8.53 -4.41
C GLU A 21 6.85 8.79 -3.16
N ILE A 22 8.17 8.91 -3.28
CA ILE A 22 9.05 9.26 -2.17
C ILE A 22 8.67 10.65 -1.63
N LEU A 23 8.42 11.63 -2.51
CA LEU A 23 7.99 12.96 -2.10
C LEU A 23 6.65 12.90 -1.34
N ILE A 24 5.66 12.19 -1.89
CA ILE A 24 4.35 12.01 -1.23
C ILE A 24 4.51 11.28 0.11
N ALA A 25 5.42 10.30 0.18
CA ALA A 25 5.75 9.58 1.40
C ALA A 25 6.36 10.49 2.48
N CYS A 26 7.02 11.59 2.09
CA CYS A 26 7.53 12.58 3.02
C CYS A 26 6.47 13.56 3.53
N VAL A 27 5.41 13.82 2.74
CA VAL A 27 4.42 14.87 3.03
C VAL A 27 3.71 14.64 4.35
N MET A 28 3.16 13.45 4.60
CA MET A 28 2.39 13.23 5.84
C MET A 28 3.25 13.28 7.12
N PRO A 29 4.40 12.59 7.22
CA PRO A 29 5.28 12.72 8.37
C PRO A 29 5.69 14.18 8.61
N ALA A 30 5.94 14.95 7.55
CA ALA A 30 6.28 16.37 7.65
C ALA A 30 5.11 17.21 8.20
N ILE A 31 3.88 17.00 7.70
CA ILE A 31 2.68 17.70 8.18
C ILE A 31 2.44 17.39 9.67
N VAL A 32 2.51 16.11 10.06
CA VAL A 32 2.28 15.71 11.46
C VAL A 32 3.38 16.24 12.37
N THR A 33 4.64 16.24 11.91
CA THR A 33 5.77 16.87 12.64
C THR A 33 5.54 18.36 12.85
N TYR A 34 5.15 19.08 11.80
CA TYR A 34 4.84 20.51 11.89
C TYR A 34 3.68 20.78 12.86
N TYR A 35 2.63 19.97 12.80
CA TYR A 35 1.48 20.09 13.69
C TYR A 35 1.87 19.82 15.15
N ALA A 36 2.67 18.78 15.41
CA ALA A 36 3.15 18.45 16.74
C ALA A 36 4.12 19.50 17.33
N ALA A 37 4.90 20.19 16.50
CA ALA A 37 5.81 21.24 16.94
C ALA A 37 5.08 22.53 17.35
N ASN A 38 3.90 22.81 16.78
CA ASN A 38 3.18 24.07 16.96
C ASN A 38 2.01 24.02 17.96
N ILE A 39 1.57 22.83 18.36
CA ILE A 39 0.47 22.69 19.31
C ILE A 39 0.95 22.70 20.76
N SER A 40 0.20 23.40 21.61
CA SER A 40 0.36 23.33 23.05
C SER A 40 0.18 21.88 23.53
N ARG A 41 1.18 21.33 24.21
CA ARG A 41 1.20 19.95 24.74
C ARG A 41 0.22 19.68 25.90
N ASN A 42 -0.73 20.58 26.11
CA ASN A 42 -1.88 20.36 26.98
C ASN A 42 -3.10 19.84 26.20
N ALA A 43 -3.02 19.72 24.87
CA ALA A 43 -4.09 19.16 24.05
C ALA A 43 -4.07 17.63 24.11
N SER A 44 -5.17 17.02 24.55
CA SER A 44 -5.37 15.56 24.70
C SER A 44 -4.99 14.69 23.49
N PHE A 45 -4.81 15.28 22.30
CA PHE A 45 -4.70 14.58 21.02
C PHE A 45 -3.25 14.43 20.48
N MET A 46 -2.23 14.96 21.18
CA MET A 46 -0.82 14.88 20.71
C MET A 46 0.20 14.87 21.85
N ASN A 47 -0.14 14.23 22.97
CA ASN A 47 0.71 14.24 24.17
C ASN A 47 1.76 13.13 24.17
N SER A 48 1.48 12.01 23.51
CA SER A 48 2.35 10.83 23.48
C SER A 48 2.99 10.62 22.10
N PHE A 49 4.16 9.97 22.10
CA PHE A 49 4.78 9.49 20.85
C PHE A 49 3.86 8.51 20.11
N THR A 50 3.07 7.76 20.88
CA THR A 50 2.09 6.81 20.37
C THR A 50 1.05 7.49 19.50
N ASP A 51 0.48 8.60 19.95
CA ASP A 51 -0.53 9.34 19.18
C ASP A 51 0.06 9.97 17.92
N PHE A 52 1.30 10.46 18.02
CA PHE A 52 2.06 11.01 16.90
C PHE A 52 2.24 9.99 15.76
N TYR A 53 2.83 8.82 16.06
CA TYR A 53 3.06 7.83 15.01
C TYR A 53 1.76 7.17 14.55
N LYS A 54 0.74 7.03 15.42
CA LYS A 54 -0.59 6.54 15.04
C LYS A 54 -1.23 7.43 13.98
N LEU A 55 -1.22 8.74 14.20
CA LEU A 55 -1.81 9.69 13.25
C LEU A 55 -1.08 9.63 11.91
N SER A 56 0.25 9.71 11.93
CA SER A 56 1.06 9.71 10.70
C SER A 56 0.96 8.38 9.95
N LEU A 57 1.18 7.25 10.63
CA LEU A 57 1.16 5.93 10.00
C LEU A 57 -0.27 5.52 9.62
N GLY A 58 -1.29 5.95 10.36
CA GLY A 58 -2.70 5.74 10.05
C GLY A 58 -3.07 6.25 8.67
N TYR A 59 -2.92 7.56 8.43
CA TYR A 59 -3.23 8.13 7.12
C TYR A 59 -2.34 7.59 6.00
N MET A 60 -1.06 7.33 6.31
CA MET A 60 -0.13 6.79 5.32
C MET A 60 -0.48 5.38 4.88
N SER A 61 -0.70 4.46 5.81
CA SER A 61 -0.99 3.06 5.52
C SER A 61 -2.39 2.84 4.92
N LEU A 62 -3.37 3.69 5.28
CA LEU A 62 -4.78 3.48 4.95
C LEU A 62 -5.24 4.18 3.67
N LEU A 63 -4.76 5.40 3.40
CA LEU A 63 -5.21 6.18 2.26
C LEU A 63 -4.11 6.33 1.22
N ILE A 64 -2.95 6.85 1.64
CA ILE A 64 -1.92 7.24 0.68
C ILE A 64 -1.27 6.02 0.03
N LEU A 65 -0.76 5.08 0.84
CA LEU A 65 -0.06 3.91 0.31
C LEU A 65 -0.91 3.09 -0.68
N PRO A 66 -2.17 2.71 -0.38
CA PRO A 66 -2.96 1.95 -1.35
C PRO A 66 -3.29 2.78 -2.61
N ILE A 67 -3.57 4.09 -2.51
CA ILE A 67 -3.77 4.92 -3.71
C ILE A 67 -2.51 4.96 -4.58
N MET A 68 -1.33 5.13 -3.95
CA MET A 68 -0.04 5.11 -4.64
C MET A 68 0.21 3.78 -5.33
N LEU A 69 -0.03 2.66 -4.64
CA LEU A 69 0.08 1.32 -5.20
C LEU A 69 -0.90 1.09 -6.36
N GLY A 70 -2.11 1.62 -6.27
CA GLY A 70 -3.09 1.60 -7.36
C GLY A 70 -2.53 2.31 -8.59
N ILE A 71 -2.07 3.55 -8.44
CA ILE A 71 -1.50 4.34 -9.54
C ILE A 71 -0.27 3.63 -10.13
N LEU A 72 0.67 3.18 -9.30
CA LEU A 72 1.83 2.38 -9.73
C LEU A 72 1.44 1.17 -10.54
N ALA A 73 0.53 0.34 -10.01
CA ALA A 73 0.07 -0.87 -10.67
C ALA A 73 -0.51 -0.50 -12.03
N THR A 74 -1.40 0.49 -12.10
CA THR A 74 -1.99 0.90 -13.38
C THR A 74 -0.92 1.33 -14.37
N MET A 75 0.12 2.06 -13.97
CA MET A 75 1.19 2.48 -14.89
C MET A 75 2.07 1.31 -15.35
N ILE A 76 2.52 0.46 -14.42
CA ILE A 76 3.37 -0.70 -14.71
C ILE A 76 2.67 -1.69 -15.66
N PHE A 77 1.37 -1.89 -15.48
CA PHE A 77 0.58 -2.78 -16.32
C PHE A 77 0.13 -2.08 -17.63
N SER A 78 -0.22 -0.78 -17.61
CA SER A 78 -0.69 -0.07 -18.81
C SER A 78 0.41 0.16 -19.85
N ASP A 79 1.67 0.29 -19.43
CA ASP A 79 2.79 0.43 -20.38
C ASP A 79 2.85 -0.75 -21.37
N GLU A 80 2.47 -1.96 -20.97
CA GLU A 80 2.52 -3.14 -21.84
C GLU A 80 1.39 -3.19 -22.87
N TYR A 81 0.24 -2.59 -22.54
CA TYR A 81 -0.92 -2.51 -23.43
C TYR A 81 -0.82 -1.35 -24.43
N LYS A 82 -0.11 -0.26 -24.08
CA LYS A 82 -0.07 0.98 -24.88
C LYS A 82 0.83 0.89 -26.13
N TYR A 83 1.83 0.02 -26.13
CA TYR A 83 2.81 -0.08 -27.23
C TYR A 83 2.58 -1.23 -28.21
N ASN A 84 1.43 -1.93 -28.19
CA ASN A 84 1.24 -3.19 -28.93
C ASN A 84 2.34 -4.25 -28.66
N THR A 85 3.13 -4.07 -27.60
CA THR A 85 4.25 -4.94 -27.22
C THR A 85 3.80 -6.32 -26.76
N MET A 86 2.51 -6.53 -26.43
CA MET A 86 1.96 -7.87 -26.21
C MET A 86 2.02 -8.76 -27.46
N LYS A 87 2.10 -8.17 -28.68
CA LYS A 87 2.32 -8.90 -29.95
C LYS A 87 3.79 -9.14 -30.29
N GLU A 88 4.72 -8.36 -29.71
CA GLU A 88 6.17 -8.58 -29.85
C GLU A 88 6.75 -9.42 -28.69
N LEU A 89 6.15 -9.39 -27.50
CA LEU A 89 6.50 -10.27 -26.39
C LEU A 89 6.18 -11.74 -26.67
N SER A 90 5.28 -12.05 -27.61
CA SER A 90 5.10 -13.43 -28.10
C SER A 90 6.27 -13.95 -28.94
N SER A 91 7.24 -13.10 -29.33
CA SER A 91 8.47 -13.56 -29.97
C SER A 91 9.61 -13.81 -28.97
N VAL A 92 9.41 -13.48 -27.69
CA VAL A 92 10.37 -13.73 -26.61
C VAL A 92 9.80 -14.85 -25.73
N PRO A 93 10.58 -15.89 -25.37
CA PRO A 93 10.07 -17.08 -24.68
C PRO A 93 9.86 -16.83 -23.18
N VAL A 94 9.11 -15.79 -22.81
CA VAL A 94 8.77 -15.49 -21.42
C VAL A 94 7.26 -15.57 -21.26
N SER A 95 6.79 -16.40 -20.32
CA SER A 95 5.36 -16.57 -20.10
C SER A 95 4.73 -15.31 -19.48
N LYS A 96 3.52 -14.96 -19.91
CA LYS A 96 2.77 -13.80 -19.37
C LYS A 96 2.56 -13.89 -17.85
N ASN A 97 2.48 -15.11 -17.34
CA ASN A 97 2.33 -15.42 -15.91
C ASN A 97 3.57 -14.99 -15.11
N GLU A 98 4.77 -15.21 -15.65
CA GLU A 98 6.02 -14.76 -15.02
C GLU A 98 6.12 -13.24 -14.97
N ILE A 99 5.64 -12.57 -16.01
CA ILE A 99 5.61 -11.10 -16.06
C ILE A 99 4.64 -10.57 -15.00
N LEU A 100 3.42 -11.11 -14.90
CA LEU A 100 2.46 -10.69 -13.86
C LEU A 100 3.03 -10.90 -12.44
N ILE A 101 3.61 -12.07 -12.17
CA ILE A 101 4.20 -12.38 -10.86
C ILE A 101 5.35 -11.41 -10.56
N SER A 102 6.21 -11.12 -11.54
CA SER A 102 7.32 -10.19 -11.36
C SER A 102 6.84 -8.77 -11.01
N LYS A 103 5.74 -8.30 -11.62
CA LYS A 103 5.14 -6.99 -11.32
C LYS A 103 4.55 -6.95 -9.92
N ILE A 104 3.84 -8.00 -9.51
CA ILE A 104 3.34 -8.09 -8.13
C ILE A 104 4.51 -8.04 -7.14
N ILE A 105 5.58 -8.81 -7.36
CA ILE A 105 6.78 -8.76 -6.50
C ILE A 105 7.38 -7.35 -6.44
N THR A 106 7.43 -6.62 -7.57
CA THR A 106 7.93 -5.24 -7.57
C THR A 106 7.06 -4.29 -6.75
N LEU A 107 5.72 -4.44 -6.81
CA LEU A 107 4.79 -3.65 -5.98
C LEU A 107 4.99 -3.90 -4.50
N PHE A 108 5.22 -5.17 -4.09
CA PHE A 108 5.54 -5.52 -2.70
C PHE A 108 6.89 -4.93 -2.24
N GLY A 109 7.90 -4.97 -3.10
CA GLY A 109 9.20 -4.38 -2.77
C GLY A 109 9.11 -2.86 -2.56
N ILE A 110 8.34 -2.18 -3.42
CA ILE A 110 8.13 -0.73 -3.31
C ILE A 110 7.31 -0.38 -2.06
N SER A 111 6.20 -1.08 -1.80
CA SER A 111 5.38 -0.84 -0.60
C SER A 111 6.19 -0.96 0.69
N LEU A 112 6.99 -2.02 0.81
CA LEU A 112 7.88 -2.23 1.94
C LEU A 112 8.90 -1.09 2.07
N SER A 113 9.54 -0.70 0.96
CA SER A 113 10.55 0.37 0.98
C SER A 113 9.96 1.72 1.43
N ILE A 114 8.76 2.06 0.93
CA ILE A 114 8.06 3.30 1.30
C ILE A 114 7.64 3.25 2.77
N MET A 115 7.13 2.12 3.26
CA MET A 115 6.73 2.01 4.67
C MET A 115 7.92 2.06 5.64
N MET A 116 9.06 1.46 5.26
CA MET A 116 10.28 1.58 6.07
C MET A 116 10.80 3.01 6.07
N LEU A 117 10.76 3.70 4.92
CA LEU A 117 11.12 5.11 4.82
C LEU A 117 10.21 5.99 5.70
N THR A 118 8.88 5.79 5.66
CA THR A 118 7.96 6.56 6.50
C THR A 118 8.20 6.30 7.98
N GLY A 119 8.52 5.06 8.39
CA GLY A 119 8.93 4.75 9.75
C GLY A 119 10.14 5.57 10.21
N VAL A 120 11.18 5.67 9.38
CA VAL A 120 12.37 6.51 9.66
C VAL A 120 12.01 8.00 9.71
N LEU A 121 11.15 8.48 8.82
CA LEU A 121 10.74 9.89 8.83
C LEU A 121 9.90 10.25 10.06
N ILE A 122 9.08 9.32 10.54
CA ILE A 122 8.30 9.49 11.78
C ILE A 122 9.23 9.55 13.00
N THR A 123 10.25 8.70 13.08
CA THR A 123 11.20 8.75 14.22
C THR A 123 12.01 10.05 14.21
N ILE A 124 12.49 10.48 13.04
CA ILE A 124 13.17 11.78 12.87
C ILE A 124 12.22 12.93 13.22
N GLY A 125 10.99 12.88 12.72
CA GLY A 125 9.95 13.89 12.98
C GLY A 125 9.64 14.04 14.47
N ALA A 126 9.54 12.93 15.19
CA ALA A 126 9.34 12.95 16.64
C ALA A 126 10.53 13.56 17.40
N LEU A 127 11.76 13.27 16.97
CA LEU A 127 12.96 13.89 17.55
C LEU A 127 13.01 15.40 17.29
N VAL A 128 12.65 15.84 16.08
CA VAL A 128 12.62 17.26 15.68
C VAL A 128 11.54 18.03 16.42
N ALA A 129 10.33 17.48 16.55
CA ALA A 129 9.26 18.09 17.33
C ALA A 129 9.60 18.16 18.84
N GLY A 130 10.52 17.32 19.32
CA GLY A 130 10.98 17.27 20.70
C GLY A 130 9.89 16.84 21.69
N GLY A 131 10.19 16.86 22.98
CA GLY A 131 9.21 16.91 24.10
C GLY A 131 8.24 15.73 24.28
N PHE A 132 8.42 14.59 23.60
CA PHE A 132 7.65 13.38 23.85
C PHE A 132 8.34 12.56 24.96
N PRO A 133 7.80 12.51 26.18
CA PRO A 133 8.45 11.83 27.31
C PRO A 133 8.48 10.30 27.14
N ASP A 134 7.54 9.76 26.36
CA ASP A 134 7.35 8.31 26.20
C ASP A 134 8.22 7.68 25.10
N VAL A 135 9.11 8.45 24.45
CA VAL A 135 9.97 7.91 23.38
C VAL A 135 10.90 6.87 23.97
N ASN A 136 10.57 5.60 23.70
CA ASN A 136 11.30 4.45 24.19
C ASN A 136 11.65 3.52 23.03
N PHE A 137 12.75 2.79 23.17
CA PHE A 137 13.22 1.83 22.17
C PHE A 137 12.13 0.82 21.80
N THR A 138 11.35 0.35 22.78
CA THR A 138 10.23 -0.57 22.56
C THR A 138 9.17 0.00 21.62
N LEU A 139 8.84 1.29 21.72
CA LEU A 139 7.86 1.93 20.83
C LEU A 139 8.42 2.14 19.42
N ILE A 140 9.72 2.44 19.30
CA ILE A 140 10.40 2.53 18.00
C ILE A 140 10.37 1.17 17.30
N VAL A 141 10.69 0.08 18.00
CA VAL A 141 10.60 -1.28 17.44
C VAL A 141 9.16 -1.62 17.05
N ARG A 142 8.17 -1.25 17.87
CA ARG A 142 6.74 -1.43 17.54
C ARG A 142 6.33 -0.66 16.29
N LEU A 143 6.82 0.58 16.11
CA LEU A 143 6.60 1.38 14.92
C LEU A 143 7.14 0.69 13.66
N PHE A 144 8.38 0.19 13.69
CA PHE A 144 8.96 -0.53 12.56
C PHE A 144 8.23 -1.85 12.28
N ALA A 145 7.79 -2.57 13.31
CA ALA A 145 6.94 -3.74 13.13
C ALA A 145 5.62 -3.39 12.41
N LEU A 146 4.96 -2.29 12.82
CA LEU A 146 3.77 -1.78 12.14
C LEU A 146 4.03 -1.37 10.68
N CYS A 147 5.19 -0.79 10.40
CA CYS A 147 5.62 -0.47 9.03
C CYS A 147 5.79 -1.73 8.17
N LEU A 148 6.37 -2.79 8.74
CA LEU A 148 6.48 -4.09 8.07
C LEU A 148 5.12 -4.73 7.82
N TYR A 149 4.25 -4.77 8.83
CA TYR A 149 2.90 -5.32 8.68
C TYR A 149 2.09 -4.58 7.61
N SER A 150 2.05 -3.25 7.68
CA SER A 150 1.35 -2.42 6.67
C SER A 150 1.97 -2.57 5.27
N GLY A 151 3.30 -2.60 5.16
CA GLY A 151 4.00 -2.80 3.90
C GLY A 151 3.69 -4.14 3.21
N LEU A 152 3.35 -5.19 3.97
CA LEU A 152 2.96 -6.50 3.46
C LEU A 152 1.45 -6.65 3.22
N LEU A 153 0.62 -6.15 4.14
CA LEU A 153 -0.84 -6.34 4.06
C LEU A 153 -1.51 -5.42 3.05
N THR A 154 -1.05 -4.17 2.92
CA THR A 154 -1.64 -3.22 1.97
C THR A 154 -1.54 -3.69 0.51
N PRO A 155 -0.38 -4.15 -0.03
CA PRO A 155 -0.33 -4.67 -1.39
C PRO A 155 -1.18 -5.94 -1.59
N LEU A 156 -1.31 -6.81 -0.57
CA LEU A 156 -2.25 -7.96 -0.62
C LEU A 156 -3.69 -7.50 -0.78
N ALA A 157 -4.11 -6.51 0.02
CA ALA A 157 -5.45 -5.94 -0.05
C ALA A 157 -5.74 -5.23 -1.39
N MET A 158 -4.70 -4.82 -2.13
CA MET A 158 -4.81 -4.11 -3.40
C MET A 158 -4.81 -5.03 -4.63
N LEU A 159 -4.62 -6.34 -4.48
CA LEU A 159 -4.69 -7.29 -5.61
C LEU A 159 -6.00 -7.28 -6.43
N PRO A 160 -7.19 -6.98 -5.86
CA PRO A 160 -8.40 -6.81 -6.66
C PRO A 160 -8.25 -5.77 -7.78
N ILE A 161 -7.50 -4.69 -7.53
CA ILE A 161 -7.26 -3.66 -8.54
C ILE A 161 -6.36 -4.17 -9.65
N VAL A 162 -5.38 -5.03 -9.34
CA VAL A 162 -4.54 -5.71 -10.35
C VAL A 162 -5.41 -6.52 -11.31
N LEU A 163 -6.41 -7.25 -10.80
CA LEU A 163 -7.36 -7.98 -11.64
C LEU A 163 -8.20 -7.04 -12.52
N ILE A 164 -8.67 -5.92 -11.99
CA ILE A 164 -9.45 -4.94 -12.77
C ILE A 164 -8.60 -4.36 -13.91
N ILE A 165 -7.31 -4.12 -13.66
CA ILE A 165 -6.37 -3.65 -14.69
C ILE A 165 -6.21 -4.69 -15.81
N THR A 166 -6.03 -5.97 -15.48
CA THR A 166 -5.85 -7.03 -16.48
C THR A 166 -7.10 -7.26 -17.33
N ILE A 167 -8.29 -6.99 -16.77
CA ILE A 167 -9.56 -7.03 -17.52
C ILE A 167 -9.74 -5.80 -18.41
N SER A 168 -9.39 -4.61 -17.91
CA SER A 168 -9.74 -3.34 -18.56
C SER A 168 -9.04 -3.12 -19.92
N LYS A 169 -7.90 -3.79 -20.18
CA LYS A 169 -7.13 -3.87 -21.45
C LYS A 169 -6.71 -2.55 -22.13
N LYS A 170 -7.47 -1.46 -22.04
CA LYS A 170 -7.25 -0.17 -22.72
C LYS A 170 -7.58 1.00 -21.79
N GLY A 171 -6.58 1.85 -21.56
CA GLY A 171 -6.72 3.10 -20.82
C GLY A 171 -6.28 3.00 -19.36
N TYR A 172 -5.66 4.08 -18.88
CA TYR A 172 -5.16 4.21 -17.50
C TYR A 172 -6.17 4.90 -16.58
N VAL A 173 -7.09 5.70 -17.13
CA VAL A 173 -8.03 6.52 -16.35
C VAL A 173 -9.03 5.66 -15.57
N LEU A 174 -9.62 4.66 -16.20
CA LEU A 174 -10.62 3.80 -15.56
C LEU A 174 -10.02 3.03 -14.36
N PRO A 175 -8.90 2.29 -14.50
CA PRO A 175 -8.31 1.60 -13.37
C PRO A 175 -7.86 2.53 -12.23
N ILE A 176 -7.32 3.71 -12.54
CA ILE A 176 -6.95 4.70 -11.52
C ILE A 176 -8.20 5.17 -10.77
N SER A 177 -9.26 5.55 -11.49
CA SER A 177 -10.50 6.03 -10.87
C SER A 177 -11.15 4.97 -9.96
N ILE A 178 -11.16 3.71 -10.39
CA ILE A 178 -11.68 2.59 -9.60
C ILE A 178 -10.78 2.34 -8.38
N SER A 179 -9.46 2.44 -8.52
CA SER A 179 -8.54 2.24 -7.39
C SER A 179 -8.77 3.27 -6.28
N VAL A 180 -9.00 4.53 -6.66
CA VAL A 180 -9.31 5.60 -5.72
C VAL A 180 -10.66 5.33 -5.05
N ALA A 181 -11.71 5.05 -5.83
CA ALA A 181 -13.03 4.75 -5.30
C ALA A 181 -13.03 3.55 -4.34
N TYR A 182 -12.29 2.49 -4.69
CA TYR A 182 -12.13 1.28 -3.88
C TYR A 182 -11.51 1.56 -2.51
N VAL A 183 -10.43 2.34 -2.47
CA VAL A 183 -9.77 2.73 -1.22
C VAL A 183 -10.68 3.63 -0.37
N PHE A 184 -11.28 4.65 -0.99
CA PHE A 184 -12.17 5.57 -0.29
C PHE A 184 -13.39 4.86 0.31
N PHE A 185 -14.02 3.96 -0.45
CA PHE A 185 -15.16 3.19 0.03
C PHE A 185 -14.76 2.28 1.18
N GLY A 186 -13.63 1.58 1.04
CA GLY A 186 -13.07 0.76 2.11
C GLY A 186 -12.74 1.52 3.39
N TYR A 187 -12.31 2.78 3.27
CA TYR A 187 -12.00 3.63 4.41
C TYR A 187 -13.25 4.16 5.11
N ILE A 188 -14.20 4.73 4.37
CA ILE A 188 -15.42 5.34 4.93
C ILE A 188 -16.29 4.27 5.60
N ALA A 189 -16.46 3.12 4.94
CA ALA A 189 -17.25 2.01 5.45
C ALA A 189 -16.39 0.99 6.20
N ALA A 190 -15.23 1.40 6.74
CA ALA A 190 -14.35 0.51 7.47
C ALA A 190 -15.04 -0.16 8.67
N SER A 191 -15.95 0.53 9.37
CA SER A 191 -16.68 -0.03 10.52
C SER A 191 -17.66 -1.15 10.14
N SER A 192 -18.19 -1.17 8.92
CA SER A 192 -19.20 -2.15 8.49
C SER A 192 -18.65 -3.21 7.52
N LEU A 193 -17.55 -2.92 6.82
CA LEU A 193 -16.97 -3.78 5.79
C LEU A 193 -15.81 -4.66 6.27
N VAL A 194 -15.50 -4.66 7.56
CA VAL A 194 -14.48 -5.56 8.11
C VAL A 194 -14.89 -7.02 7.91
N GLY A 195 -13.99 -7.82 7.33
CA GLY A 195 -14.27 -9.20 6.95
C GLY A 195 -14.90 -9.37 5.55
N ILE A 196 -15.27 -8.28 4.87
CA ILE A 196 -15.80 -8.31 3.50
C ILE A 196 -14.85 -7.58 2.55
N HIS A 197 -14.49 -6.33 2.86
CA HIS A 197 -13.60 -5.53 2.02
C HIS A 197 -12.12 -5.72 2.43
N PRO A 198 -11.21 -6.11 1.51
CA PRO A 198 -9.81 -6.38 1.85
C PRO A 198 -9.06 -5.20 2.48
N VAL A 199 -9.28 -3.96 2.03
CA VAL A 199 -8.63 -2.77 2.61
C VAL A 199 -9.11 -2.49 4.04
N SER A 200 -10.41 -2.64 4.28
CA SER A 200 -11.01 -2.46 5.61
C SER A 200 -10.57 -3.56 6.56
N SER A 201 -10.42 -4.78 6.04
CA SER A 201 -9.90 -5.93 6.77
C SER A 201 -8.41 -5.76 7.10
N ALA A 202 -7.62 -5.21 6.17
CA ALA A 202 -6.20 -4.91 6.41
C ALA A 202 -6.04 -3.82 7.48
N MET A 203 -6.90 -2.80 7.46
CA MET A 203 -6.96 -1.78 8.52
C MET A 203 -7.18 -2.41 9.89
N ASN A 204 -8.21 -3.26 10.02
CA ASN A 204 -8.51 -3.93 11.29
C ASN A 204 -7.31 -4.73 11.80
N VAL A 205 -6.65 -5.49 10.91
CA VAL A 205 -5.50 -6.31 11.27
C VAL A 205 -4.27 -5.49 11.68
N ILE A 206 -3.91 -4.46 10.90
CA ILE A 206 -2.72 -3.62 11.17
C ILE A 206 -2.89 -2.90 12.52
N TRP A 207 -4.10 -2.44 12.81
CA TRP A 207 -4.39 -1.59 13.96
C TRP A 207 -4.98 -2.35 15.16
N TYR A 208 -5.15 -3.66 15.05
CA TYR A 208 -5.65 -4.51 16.13
C TYR A 208 -4.80 -4.36 17.40
N ASN A 209 -5.43 -4.07 18.54
CA ASN A 209 -4.79 -3.78 19.84
C ASN A 209 -3.80 -2.59 19.84
N ASN A 210 -3.74 -1.81 18.76
CA ASN A 210 -2.86 -0.66 18.67
C ASN A 210 -3.61 0.67 18.87
N PHE A 211 -4.95 0.70 18.79
CA PHE A 211 -5.79 1.84 19.14
C PHE A 211 -6.40 1.69 20.55
N GLU A 212 -6.02 2.56 21.48
CA GLU A 212 -6.94 2.93 22.57
C GLU A 212 -7.93 3.92 21.94
N GLY A 213 -9.21 3.53 21.81
CA GLY A 213 -10.30 4.45 21.41
C GLY A 213 -10.95 4.24 20.04
N ILE A 214 -10.46 3.34 19.18
CA ILE A 214 -11.19 2.89 17.98
C ILE A 214 -11.08 1.36 17.91
N THR A 215 -12.00 0.67 18.58
CA THR A 215 -12.22 -0.76 18.35
C THR A 215 -13.00 -0.90 17.05
N ILE A 216 -12.33 -1.30 15.97
CA ILE A 216 -13.06 -1.76 14.80
C ILE A 216 -13.62 -3.13 15.18
N GLU A 217 -14.92 -3.20 15.43
CA GLU A 217 -15.61 -4.43 15.81
C GLU A 217 -15.52 -5.42 14.65
N GLY A 218 -14.56 -6.33 14.69
CA GLY A 218 -14.40 -7.34 13.66
C GLY A 218 -13.40 -8.41 14.04
N SER A 219 -13.72 -9.66 13.70
CA SER A 219 -12.84 -10.79 13.98
C SER A 219 -11.50 -10.63 13.23
N ILE A 220 -10.39 -10.71 13.96
CA ILE A 220 -9.04 -10.68 13.38
C ILE A 220 -8.89 -11.81 12.37
N ILE A 221 -9.29 -13.01 12.78
CA ILE A 221 -9.15 -14.24 12.00
C ILE A 221 -9.96 -14.11 10.71
N GLY A 222 -11.20 -13.62 10.79
CA GLY A 222 -12.02 -13.36 9.60
C GLY A 222 -11.42 -12.30 8.68
N SER A 223 -10.80 -11.25 9.25
CA SER A 223 -10.15 -10.19 8.47
C SER A 223 -8.91 -10.71 7.71
N PHE A 224 -8.05 -11.50 8.37
CA PHE A 224 -6.90 -12.15 7.73
C PHE A 224 -7.35 -13.14 6.65
N LEU A 225 -8.33 -14.00 6.95
CA LEU A 225 -8.87 -14.94 5.98
C LEU A 225 -9.45 -14.23 4.77
N ASN A 226 -10.18 -13.12 4.97
CA ASN A 226 -10.72 -12.33 3.88
C ASN A 226 -9.61 -11.80 2.96
N ILE A 227 -8.56 -11.19 3.53
CA ILE A 227 -7.42 -10.70 2.74
C ILE A 227 -6.78 -11.83 1.94
N LEU A 228 -6.51 -12.99 2.57
CA LEU A 228 -5.87 -14.13 1.91
C LEU A 228 -6.75 -14.75 0.82
N VAL A 229 -8.03 -14.99 1.10
CA VAL A 229 -8.96 -15.60 0.14
C VAL A 229 -9.17 -14.67 -1.06
N VAL A 230 -9.45 -13.38 -0.82
CA VAL A 230 -9.68 -12.43 -1.91
C VAL A 230 -8.40 -12.21 -2.73
N SER A 231 -7.25 -12.08 -2.08
CA SER A 231 -5.97 -11.92 -2.79
C SER A 231 -5.64 -13.14 -3.66
N LEU A 232 -5.86 -14.37 -3.16
CA LEU A 232 -5.68 -15.60 -3.94
C LEU A 232 -6.66 -15.70 -5.11
N LEU A 233 -7.95 -15.42 -4.88
CA LEU A 233 -8.97 -15.42 -5.93
C LEU A 233 -8.65 -14.41 -7.03
N CYS A 234 -8.22 -13.20 -6.66
CA CYS A 234 -7.84 -12.17 -7.63
C CYS A 234 -6.57 -12.54 -8.40
N LEU A 235 -5.60 -13.17 -7.74
CA LEU A 235 -4.38 -13.66 -8.41
C LEU A 235 -4.73 -14.76 -9.41
N VAL A 236 -5.48 -15.78 -9.01
CA VAL A 236 -5.92 -16.86 -9.91
C VAL A 236 -6.78 -16.31 -11.06
N GLY A 237 -7.71 -15.40 -10.77
CA GLY A 237 -8.53 -14.73 -11.78
C GLY A 237 -7.69 -13.95 -12.80
N SER A 238 -6.68 -13.22 -12.32
CA SER A 238 -5.78 -12.47 -13.21
C SER A 238 -4.96 -13.40 -14.12
N LEU A 239 -4.48 -14.53 -13.61
CA LEU A 239 -3.77 -15.55 -14.41
C LEU A 239 -4.70 -16.21 -15.43
N MET A 240 -5.93 -16.56 -15.06
CA MET A 240 -6.92 -17.14 -15.98
C MET A 240 -7.30 -16.17 -17.10
N VAL A 241 -7.48 -14.89 -16.78
CA VAL A 241 -7.77 -13.84 -17.77
C VAL A 241 -6.60 -13.66 -18.74
N LEU A 242 -5.36 -13.78 -18.28
CA LEU A 242 -4.17 -13.74 -19.13
C LEU A 242 -4.04 -14.97 -20.03
N ASN A 243 -4.25 -16.18 -19.48
CA ASN A 243 -4.20 -17.43 -20.27
C ASN A 243 -5.31 -17.48 -21.34
N LYS A 244 -6.52 -16.97 -21.05
CA LYS A 244 -7.59 -16.83 -22.06
C LYS A 244 -7.27 -15.85 -23.18
N GLN A 245 -6.28 -14.97 -23.01
CA GLN A 245 -5.81 -14.07 -24.07
C GLN A 245 -4.72 -14.72 -24.94
N GLU A 246 -4.39 -16.00 -24.72
CA GLU A 246 -3.42 -16.76 -25.51
C GLU A 246 -4.07 -17.60 -26.62
N GLY A 247 -5.37 -17.91 -26.52
CA GLY A 247 -6.15 -18.62 -27.55
C GLY A 247 -7.00 -17.67 -28.40
#